data_AF-A0A4R0IRF6-F1
#
_entry.id   AF-A0A4R0IRF6-F1
#
_cell.length_a   1.000
_cell.length_b   1.000
_cell.length_c   1.000
_cell.angle_alpha   90.00
_cell.angle_beta   90.00
_cell.angle_gamma   90.00
#
_symmetry.space_group_name_H-M   'P 1'
#
loop_
_entity.id
_entity.type
_entity.pdbx_description
1 polymer ?
#
loop_
_entity_poly.entity_id
_entity_poly.type
_entity_poly.pdbx_seq_one_letter_code
_entity_poly.pdbx_strand_id
1 'polypeptide(L)'
;MDEDVLRCSVHDLVLTFRDGLRAFVPIADRLVMPWHDAYQHPDWERVAWAMFDSIVRSPIEIETGRIDGEHPLVKYDIDVDSYVGASWIAVHLPDRDGALPMIRLTSNDLPFDSVQAAVVDPVSLERTDSVEVPLEGVRFVYIRRAEGVPDVEVRAIEAYE
;
A
#
# COMPACT_ATOMS: atom_id res chain seq x y z
N MET A 1 -34.43 6.46 2.05
CA MET A 1 -33.61 5.42 1.41
C MET A 1 -32.36 5.46 2.26
N ASP A 2 -32.18 4.47 3.13
CA ASP A 2 -30.95 4.37 3.90
C ASP A 2 -29.88 3.96 2.89
N GLU A 3 -28.90 4.83 2.64
CA GLU A 3 -27.74 4.50 1.83
C GLU A 3 -26.91 3.48 2.62
N ASP A 4 -26.66 2.31 2.02
CA ASP A 4 -25.83 1.28 2.63
C ASP A 4 -24.37 1.77 2.65
N VAL A 5 -23.85 2.05 3.85
CA VAL A 5 -22.45 2.46 4.03
C VAL A 5 -21.56 1.21 4.04
N LEU A 6 -20.74 1.06 3.00
CA LEU A 6 -19.71 0.05 2.96
C LEU A 6 -18.49 0.50 3.75
N ARG A 7 -17.98 -0.37 4.62
CA ARG A 7 -16.80 -0.11 5.45
C ARG A 7 -15.77 -1.22 5.33
N CYS A 8 -14.52 -0.85 5.04
CA CYS A 8 -13.40 -1.78 4.98
C CYS A 8 -12.17 -1.15 5.65
N SER A 9 -11.36 -1.93 6.36
CA SER A 9 -10.12 -1.41 6.93
C SER A 9 -9.02 -1.34 5.86
N VAL A 10 -8.13 -0.35 5.94
CA VAL A 10 -6.97 -0.25 5.02
C VAL A 10 -6.10 -1.51 5.11
N HIS A 11 -6.00 -2.09 6.31
CA HIS A 11 -5.33 -3.36 6.53
C HIS A 11 -5.96 -4.51 5.76
N ASP A 12 -7.29 -4.63 5.78
CA ASP A 12 -7.99 -5.69 5.05
C ASP A 12 -7.87 -5.49 3.52
N LEU A 13 -7.85 -4.25 3.02
CA LEU A 13 -7.60 -3.98 1.60
C LEU A 13 -6.21 -4.50 1.18
N VAL A 14 -5.17 -4.20 1.95
CA VAL A 14 -3.78 -4.64 1.65
C VAL A 14 -3.65 -6.16 1.77
N LEU A 15 -4.27 -6.78 2.77
CA LEU A 15 -4.27 -8.25 2.91
C LEU A 15 -5.07 -8.94 1.79
N THR A 16 -6.19 -8.35 1.36
CA THR A 16 -6.96 -8.85 0.21
C THR A 16 -6.14 -8.77 -1.06
N PHE A 17 -5.41 -7.66 -1.26
CA PHE A 17 -4.49 -7.50 -2.37
C PHE A 17 -3.37 -8.56 -2.36
N ARG A 18 -2.74 -8.79 -1.20
CA ARG A 18 -1.75 -9.86 -1.00
C ARG A 18 -2.31 -11.24 -1.39
N ASP A 19 -3.52 -11.56 -0.92
CA ASP A 19 -4.16 -12.84 -1.22
C ASP A 19 -4.48 -12.98 -2.71
N GLY A 20 -4.85 -11.87 -3.37
CA GLY A 20 -4.98 -11.79 -4.83
C GLY A 20 -3.68 -12.11 -5.57
N LEU A 21 -2.55 -11.51 -5.16
CA LEU A 21 -1.24 -11.82 -5.72
C LEU A 21 -0.88 -13.30 -5.53
N ARG A 22 -1.07 -13.84 -4.31
CA ARG A 22 -0.82 -15.24 -3.99
C ARG A 22 -1.65 -16.20 -4.84
N ALA A 23 -2.92 -15.89 -5.04
CA ALA A 23 -3.81 -16.69 -5.88
C ALA A 23 -3.37 -16.68 -7.35
N PHE A 24 -2.68 -15.64 -7.80
CA PHE A 24 -2.18 -15.52 -9.17
C PHE A 24 -0.85 -16.25 -9.41
N VAL A 25 -0.06 -16.53 -8.36
CA VAL A 25 1.25 -17.22 -8.47
C VAL A 25 1.20 -18.50 -9.33
N PRO A 26 0.26 -19.45 -9.13
CA PRO A 26 0.22 -20.66 -9.97
C PRO A 26 -0.10 -20.39 -11.45
N ILE A 27 -0.70 -19.23 -11.77
CA ILE A 27 -0.91 -18.80 -13.15
C ILE A 27 0.38 -18.20 -13.71
N ALA A 28 1.03 -17.32 -12.96
CA ALA A 28 2.32 -16.73 -13.33
C ALA A 28 3.39 -17.80 -13.58
N ASP A 29 3.48 -18.82 -12.72
CA ASP A 29 4.42 -19.95 -12.88
C ASP A 29 4.18 -20.72 -14.19
N ARG A 30 2.91 -20.98 -14.54
CA ARG A 30 2.55 -21.65 -15.80
C ARG A 30 2.84 -20.81 -17.04
N LEU A 31 2.78 -19.49 -16.90
CA LEU A 31 3.13 -18.54 -17.95
C LEU A 31 4.65 -18.28 -18.02
N VAL A 32 5.44 -18.87 -17.11
CA VAL A 32 6.88 -18.58 -16.96
C VAL A 32 7.10 -17.08 -16.81
N MET A 33 6.26 -16.44 -15.99
CA MET A 33 6.33 -15.02 -15.65
C MET A 33 6.98 -14.87 -14.27
N PRO A 34 8.28 -14.53 -14.20
CA PRO A 34 8.93 -14.26 -12.94
C PRO A 34 8.20 -13.18 -12.14
N TRP A 35 7.80 -13.56 -10.92
CA TRP A 35 7.08 -12.70 -9.99
C TRP A 35 7.88 -12.39 -8.72
N HIS A 36 8.99 -13.12 -8.49
CA HIS A 36 9.85 -12.94 -7.32
C HIS A 36 10.90 -11.83 -7.54
N ASP A 37 11.27 -11.17 -6.45
CA ASP A 37 11.88 -9.84 -6.40
C ASP A 37 13.11 -9.61 -7.28
N ALA A 38 14.04 -10.57 -7.37
CA ALA A 38 15.30 -10.37 -8.10
C ALA A 38 15.17 -10.32 -9.63
N TYR A 39 14.02 -10.73 -10.19
CA TYR A 39 13.84 -10.89 -11.64
C TYR A 39 12.43 -10.54 -12.13
N GLN A 40 11.72 -9.63 -11.45
CA GLN A 40 10.33 -9.35 -11.80
C GLN A 40 10.15 -8.99 -13.27
N HIS A 41 9.21 -9.67 -13.92
CA HIS A 41 8.87 -9.43 -15.31
C HIS A 41 7.98 -8.18 -15.41
N PRO A 42 8.13 -7.30 -16.43
CA PRO A 42 7.28 -6.12 -16.58
C PRO A 42 5.77 -6.42 -16.63
N ASP A 43 5.39 -7.60 -17.12
CA ASP A 43 3.98 -8.01 -17.11
C ASP A 43 3.48 -8.40 -15.72
N TRP A 44 4.36 -8.90 -14.84
CA TRP A 44 4.01 -9.12 -13.44
C TRP A 44 3.72 -7.79 -12.75
N GLU A 45 4.60 -6.79 -12.92
CA GLU A 45 4.41 -5.45 -12.37
C GLU A 45 3.07 -4.85 -12.81
N ARG A 46 2.70 -5.02 -14.09
CA ARG A 46 1.40 -4.56 -14.62
C ARG A 46 0.22 -5.24 -13.94
N VAL A 47 0.30 -6.55 -13.71
CA VAL A 47 -0.75 -7.30 -13.01
C VAL A 47 -0.85 -6.87 -11.55
N ALA A 48 0.29 -6.78 -10.85
CA ALA A 48 0.34 -6.35 -9.47
C ALA A 48 -0.19 -4.91 -9.31
N TRP A 49 0.20 -4.00 -10.21
CA TRP A 49 -0.33 -2.64 -10.25
C TRP A 49 -1.85 -2.63 -10.49
N ALA A 50 -2.37 -3.37 -11.46
CA ALA A 50 -3.81 -3.40 -11.73
C ALA A 50 -4.62 -3.95 -10.55
N MET A 51 -4.09 -4.98 -9.86
CA MET A 51 -4.72 -5.51 -8.64
C MET A 51 -4.68 -4.50 -7.50
N PHE A 52 -3.54 -3.84 -7.28
CA PHE A 52 -3.42 -2.80 -6.26
C PHE A 52 -4.36 -1.62 -6.53
N ASP A 53 -4.42 -1.18 -7.79
CA ASP A 53 -5.28 -0.09 -8.23
C ASP A 53 -6.75 -0.40 -7.94
N SER A 54 -7.21 -1.60 -8.28
CA SER A 54 -8.59 -2.01 -8.07
C SER A 54 -8.96 -2.34 -6.63
N ILE A 55 -8.04 -2.94 -5.85
CA ILE A 55 -8.35 -3.48 -4.51
C ILE A 55 -8.02 -2.48 -3.41
N VAL A 56 -6.98 -1.67 -3.58
CA VAL A 56 -6.49 -0.76 -2.52
C VAL A 56 -6.75 0.69 -2.90
N ARG A 57 -6.19 1.14 -4.03
CA ARG A 57 -6.20 2.55 -4.39
C ARG A 57 -7.61 3.06 -4.70
N SER A 58 -8.35 2.38 -5.58
CA SER A 58 -9.67 2.83 -6.02
C SER A 58 -10.65 2.96 -4.84
N PRO A 59 -10.76 2.00 -3.91
CA PRO A 59 -11.58 2.17 -2.71
C PRO A 59 -11.19 3.40 -1.87
N ILE A 60 -9.88 3.64 -1.68
CA ILE A 60 -9.40 4.83 -0.94
C ILE A 60 -9.76 6.12 -1.69
N GLU A 61 -9.64 6.14 -3.02
CA GLU A 61 -9.87 7.34 -3.83
C GLU A 61 -11.35 7.72 -3.96
N ILE A 62 -12.29 6.79 -3.73
CA ILE A 62 -13.73 7.05 -3.71
C ILE A 62 -14.29 7.27 -2.30
N GLU A 63 -13.44 7.28 -1.28
CA GLU A 63 -13.85 7.52 0.11
C GLU A 63 -14.59 8.86 0.24
N THR A 64 -15.62 8.87 1.08
CA THR A 64 -16.52 10.01 1.27
C THR A 64 -15.87 11.16 2.04
N GLY A 65 -14.80 10.88 2.80
CA GLY A 65 -14.10 11.85 3.65
C GLY A 65 -12.99 12.65 2.96
N ARG A 66 -12.89 12.61 1.63
CA ARG A 66 -11.81 13.29 0.89
C ARG A 66 -11.93 14.82 0.98
N ILE A 67 -10.77 15.47 0.95
CA ILE A 67 -10.65 16.93 1.08
C ILE A 67 -9.99 17.54 -0.16
N ASP A 68 -10.30 18.81 -0.43
CA ASP A 68 -9.66 19.56 -1.51
C ASP A 68 -8.15 19.65 -1.29
N GLY A 69 -7.38 19.51 -2.38
CA GLY A 69 -5.92 19.57 -2.32
C GLY A 69 -5.25 18.31 -1.77
N GLU A 70 -5.98 17.20 -1.60
CA GLU A 70 -5.40 15.91 -1.21
C GLU A 70 -4.35 15.44 -2.23
N HIS A 71 -3.20 15.06 -1.72
CA HIS A 71 -2.13 14.47 -2.51
C HIS A 71 -2.49 13.05 -2.96
N PRO A 72 -2.08 12.63 -4.16
CA PRO A 72 -2.39 11.29 -4.67
C PRO A 72 -1.69 10.22 -3.83
N LEU A 73 -2.30 9.03 -3.78
CA LEU A 73 -1.67 7.85 -3.22
C LEU A 73 -0.45 7.45 -4.07
N VAL A 74 0.70 7.20 -3.43
CA VAL A 74 1.89 6.66 -4.09
C VAL A 74 1.56 5.34 -4.79
N LYS A 75 2.17 5.12 -5.97
CA LYS A 75 2.00 3.89 -6.73
C LYS A 75 2.72 2.73 -6.04
N TYR A 76 2.11 1.56 -6.06
CA TYR A 76 2.72 0.31 -5.61
C TYR A 76 3.98 -0.01 -6.40
N ASP A 77 5.01 -0.52 -5.71
CA ASP A 77 6.30 -0.95 -6.29
C ASP A 77 7.04 0.17 -7.03
N ILE A 78 6.86 1.41 -6.58
CA ILE A 78 7.63 2.55 -7.05
C ILE A 78 8.47 3.10 -5.91
N ASP A 79 9.79 3.06 -6.10
CA ASP A 79 10.75 3.77 -5.27
C ASP A 79 10.62 5.27 -5.53
N VAL A 80 10.02 6.00 -4.58
CA VAL A 80 9.99 7.46 -4.59
C VAL A 80 11.10 8.03 -3.70
N ASP A 81 11.77 9.08 -4.18
CA ASP A 81 12.83 9.76 -3.43
C ASP A 81 12.27 10.63 -2.29
N SER A 82 11.03 11.11 -2.43
CA SER A 82 10.37 11.97 -1.47
C SER A 82 8.88 11.75 -1.45
N TYR A 83 8.29 11.85 -0.25
CA TYR A 83 6.87 11.72 -0.02
C TYR A 83 6.17 13.08 0.14
N VAL A 84 6.87 14.22 0.04
CA VAL A 84 6.31 15.57 0.31
C VAL A 84 4.98 15.85 -0.38
N GLY A 85 4.83 15.43 -1.65
CA GLY A 85 3.61 15.66 -2.45
C GLY A 85 2.73 14.42 -2.64
N ALA A 86 2.81 13.44 -1.74
CA ALA A 86 2.06 12.20 -1.85
C ALA A 86 1.43 11.78 -0.52
N SER A 87 0.30 11.08 -0.61
CA SER A 87 -0.29 10.28 0.46
C SER A 87 0.21 8.83 0.31
N TRP A 88 0.21 8.02 1.37
CA TRP A 88 0.78 6.67 1.31
C TRP A 88 0.08 5.67 2.23
N ILE A 89 0.22 4.39 1.92
CA ILE A 89 -0.08 3.32 2.87
C ILE A 89 1.11 3.22 3.82
N ALA A 90 0.89 3.30 5.13
CA ALA A 90 1.94 3.16 6.12
C ALA A 90 1.91 1.79 6.81
N VAL A 91 3.11 1.31 7.10
CA VAL A 91 3.45 0.12 7.87
C VAL A 91 3.73 0.55 9.30
N HIS A 92 2.87 0.13 10.22
CA HIS A 92 3.10 0.24 11.66
C HIS A 92 3.68 -1.06 12.20
N LEU A 93 4.78 -0.95 12.94
CA LEU A 93 5.45 -2.08 13.58
C LEU A 93 5.23 -2.01 15.10
N PRO A 94 5.04 -3.14 15.80
CA PRO A 94 4.77 -3.15 17.24
C PRO A 94 5.86 -2.49 18.08
N ASP A 95 7.12 -2.66 17.68
CA ASP A 95 8.30 -2.26 18.47
C ASP A 95 9.02 -1.02 17.89
N ARG A 96 8.36 -0.27 17.00
CA ARG A 96 8.94 0.91 16.36
C ARG A 96 7.98 2.09 16.41
N ASP A 97 8.49 3.22 16.88
CA ASP A 97 7.78 4.49 16.77
C ASP A 97 7.81 5.01 15.32
N GLY A 98 6.67 5.52 14.87
CA GLY A 98 6.50 6.10 13.55
C GLY A 98 6.02 5.11 12.49
N ALA A 99 5.38 5.65 11.46
CA ALA A 99 4.81 4.87 10.37
C ALA A 99 5.75 4.93 9.15
N LEU A 100 6.03 3.78 8.54
CA LEU A 100 6.92 3.68 7.38
C LEU A 100 6.09 3.58 6.09
N PRO A 101 6.29 4.41 5.07
CA PRO A 101 5.57 4.23 3.81
C PRO A 101 5.84 2.86 3.19
N MET A 102 4.78 2.13 2.86
CA MET A 102 4.84 0.86 2.15
C MET A 102 5.30 1.11 0.70
N ILE A 103 6.31 0.37 0.26
CA ILE A 103 6.76 0.35 -1.13
C ILE A 103 6.04 -0.81 -1.85
N ARG A 104 6.23 -2.03 -1.35
CA ARG A 104 5.68 -3.26 -1.96
C ARG A 104 5.62 -4.43 -1.00
N LEU A 105 4.87 -5.46 -1.37
CA LEU A 105 4.94 -6.78 -0.72
C LEU A 105 6.07 -7.59 -1.37
N THR A 106 6.90 -8.24 -0.56
CA THR A 106 8.04 -9.04 -0.99
C THR A 106 7.95 -10.46 -0.44
N SER A 107 8.79 -11.37 -0.94
CA SER A 107 8.78 -12.78 -0.52
C SER A 107 10.10 -13.17 0.11
N ASN A 108 10.05 -13.66 1.35
CA ASN A 108 11.19 -14.24 2.04
C ASN A 108 11.07 -15.77 2.12
N ASP A 109 10.12 -16.29 2.92
CA ASP A 109 9.91 -17.74 3.08
C ASP A 109 8.70 -18.25 2.26
N LEU A 110 7.65 -17.45 2.21
CA LEU A 110 6.40 -17.72 1.49
C LEU A 110 6.09 -16.57 0.52
N PRO A 111 5.33 -16.80 -0.58
CA PRO A 111 4.97 -15.72 -1.49
C PRO A 111 4.31 -14.56 -0.75
N PHE A 112 4.83 -13.33 -0.89
CA PHE A 112 4.27 -12.11 -0.30
C PHE A 112 4.06 -12.21 1.22
N ASP A 113 5.06 -12.70 1.97
CA ASP A 113 5.05 -12.80 3.43
C ASP A 113 5.80 -11.67 4.14
N SER A 114 6.45 -10.80 3.38
CA SER A 114 7.16 -9.63 3.87
C SER A 114 6.64 -8.36 3.19
N VAL A 115 7.00 -7.22 3.76
CA VAL A 115 6.77 -5.89 3.18
C VAL A 115 8.06 -5.11 3.17
N GLN A 116 8.35 -4.49 2.04
CA GLN A 116 9.38 -3.48 1.92
C GLN A 116 8.76 -2.11 2.21
N ALA A 117 9.35 -1.38 3.14
CA ALA A 117 8.91 -0.06 3.56
C ALA A 117 10.05 0.96 3.48
N ALA A 118 9.75 2.18 3.09
CA ALA A 118 10.69 3.28 3.07
C ALA A 118 10.98 3.78 4.49
N VAL A 119 12.25 4.05 4.78
CA VAL A 119 12.63 4.88 5.92
C VAL A 119 12.72 6.31 5.43
N VAL A 120 11.96 7.21 6.04
CA VAL A 120 11.88 8.62 5.65
C VAL A 120 12.38 9.53 6.78
N ASP A 121 12.99 10.65 6.41
CA ASP A 121 13.25 11.73 7.36
C ASP A 121 11.90 12.31 7.83
N PRO A 122 11.67 12.46 9.15
CA PRO A 122 10.37 12.88 9.66
C PRO A 122 10.03 14.35 9.35
N VAL A 123 10.98 15.16 8.88
CA VAL A 123 10.80 16.58 8.58
C VAL A 123 10.76 16.81 7.06
N SER A 124 11.78 16.34 6.33
CA SER A 124 11.85 16.54 4.87
C SER A 124 10.99 15.54 4.09
N LEU A 125 10.59 14.42 4.71
CA LEU A 125 9.91 13.30 4.06
C LEU A 125 10.70 12.73 2.87
N GLU A 126 12.01 13.00 2.82
CA GLU A 126 12.93 12.37 1.88
C GLU A 126 13.21 10.94 2.36
N ARG A 127 13.23 10.01 1.42
CA ARG A 127 13.62 8.64 1.70
C ARG A 127 15.12 8.58 1.97
N THR A 128 15.48 7.97 3.09
CA THR A 128 16.88 7.75 3.48
C THR A 128 17.33 6.30 3.31
N ASP A 129 16.40 5.35 3.42
CA ASP A 129 16.67 3.93 3.24
C ASP A 129 15.38 3.16 2.91
N SER A 130 15.44 1.84 2.84
CA SER A 130 14.30 0.95 2.95
C SER A 130 14.61 -0.24 3.85
N VAL A 131 13.59 -0.71 4.56
CA VAL A 131 13.67 -1.92 5.38
C VAL A 131 12.68 -2.95 4.85
N GLU A 132 13.08 -4.21 4.92
CA GLU A 132 12.16 -5.33 4.74
C GLU A 132 11.79 -5.88 6.11
N VAL A 133 10.50 -6.11 6.32
CA VAL A 133 9.96 -6.62 7.59
C VAL A 133 8.93 -7.72 7.32
N PRO A 134 8.88 -8.77 8.17
CA PRO A 134 7.82 -9.77 8.08
C PRO A 134 6.44 -9.12 8.22
N LEU A 135 5.44 -9.63 7.51
CA LEU A 135 4.05 -9.16 7.65
C LEU A 135 3.41 -9.52 8.99
N GLU A 136 3.96 -10.49 9.71
CA GLU A 136 3.43 -10.89 11.01
C GLU A 136 3.49 -9.71 12.00
N GLY A 137 2.35 -9.35 12.56
CA GLY A 137 2.23 -8.23 13.51
C GLY A 137 2.23 -6.83 12.88
N VAL A 138 2.41 -6.72 11.55
CA VAL A 138 2.30 -5.45 10.83
C VAL A 138 0.85 -4.97 10.78
N ARG A 139 0.62 -3.68 10.98
CA ARG A 139 -0.66 -3.03 10.67
C ARG A 139 -0.49 -2.05 9.51
N PHE A 140 -1.46 -2.03 8.60
CA PHE A 140 -1.52 -1.03 7.53
C PHE A 140 -2.57 0.03 7.81
N VAL A 141 -2.22 1.28 7.54
CA VAL A 141 -3.10 2.45 7.60
C VAL A 141 -2.85 3.35 6.40
N TYR A 142 -3.79 4.22 6.07
CA TYR A 142 -3.60 5.24 5.03
C TYR A 142 -3.21 6.56 5.70
N ILE A 143 -2.07 7.13 5.30
CA ILE A 143 -1.68 8.48 5.71
C ILE A 143 -2.15 9.43 4.62
N ARG A 144 -3.27 10.11 4.91
CA ARG A 144 -3.85 11.13 4.04
C ARG A 144 -3.11 12.44 4.24
N ARG A 145 -2.68 13.03 3.13
CA ARG A 145 -1.98 14.31 3.12
C ARG A 145 -2.63 15.28 2.15
N ALA A 146 -2.67 16.55 2.51
CA ALA A 146 -3.21 17.61 1.69
C ALA A 146 -2.45 18.91 1.92
N GLU A 147 -2.46 19.79 0.92
CA GLU A 147 -1.76 21.07 0.99
C GLU A 147 -2.29 21.93 2.15
N GLY A 148 -1.39 22.33 3.06
CA GLY A 148 -1.72 23.20 4.19
C GLY A 148 -2.53 22.55 5.32
N VAL A 149 -2.73 21.22 5.29
CA VAL A 149 -3.50 20.48 6.31
C VAL A 149 -2.58 19.46 7.00
N PRO A 150 -2.69 19.28 8.33
CA PRO A 150 -1.95 18.21 9.02
C PRO A 150 -2.30 16.83 8.48
N ASP A 151 -1.30 15.95 8.44
CA ASP A 151 -1.46 14.56 8.02
C ASP A 151 -2.47 13.82 8.91
N VAL A 152 -3.33 13.00 8.30
CA VAL A 152 -4.37 12.25 8.99
C VAL A 152 -4.16 10.75 8.78
N GLU A 153 -4.15 9.99 9.88
CA GLU A 153 -4.19 8.53 9.82
C GLU A 153 -5.62 8.03 9.64
N VAL A 154 -5.87 7.38 8.51
CA VAL A 154 -7.15 6.75 8.15
C VAL A 154 -7.01 5.24 8.27
N ARG A 155 -7.81 4.63 9.15
CA ARG A 155 -7.76 3.17 9.42
C ARG A 155 -8.83 2.39 8.66
N ALA A 156 -9.91 3.05 8.30
CA ALA A 156 -11.03 2.46 7.59
C ALA A 156 -11.55 3.45 6.55
N ILE A 157 -11.95 2.90 5.42
CA ILE A 157 -12.55 3.59 4.30
C ILE A 157 -14.06 3.37 4.39
N GLU A 158 -14.81 4.45 4.19
CA GLU A 158 -16.27 4.46 4.13
C GLU A 158 -16.70 4.95 2.74
N ALA A 159 -17.49 4.13 2.04
CA ALA A 159 -18.01 4.42 0.71
C ALA A 159 -19.52 4.23 0.66
N TYR A 160 -20.21 5.06 -0.14
CA TYR A 160 -21.64 4.90 -0.43
C TYR A 160 -21.81 4.13 -1.75
N GLU A 161 -22.78 3.21 -1.81
CA GLU A 161 -23.26 2.59 -3.05
C GLU A 161 -24.30 3.45 -3.79
#